data_AF-A0A7S1MYH2-F1
#
_entry.id   AF-A0A7S1MYH2-F1
#
_cell.length_a   1.000
_cell.length_b   1.000
_cell.length_c   1.000
_cell.angle_alpha   90.00
_cell.angle_beta   90.00
_cell.angle_gamma   90.00
#
_symmetry.space_group_name_H-M   'P 1'
#
loop_
_entity.id
_entity.type
_entity.pdbx_description
1 polymer ?
#
loop_
_entity_poly.entity_id
_entity_poly.type
_entity_poly.pdbx_seq_one_letter_code
_entity_poly.pdbx_strand_id
1 'polypeptide(L)'
;SFVRIPDSDMLQFGDCYIAPKSRMHMEKYIKTVPMRIESVHHEPLLLNIRSNLANQILIFSDEALSVPAENITLLPECDATVYICMLVPVAGKKDSKFNNVGFGSVTLWDEYNKGVSRELV
;
A
#
# COMPACT_ATOMS: atom_id res chain seq x y z
N SER A 1 -7.20 -23.19 -2.03
CA SER A 1 -6.66 -21.89 -1.60
C SER A 1 -6.38 -21.97 -0.12
N PHE A 2 -5.24 -21.45 0.35
CA PHE A 2 -4.89 -21.42 1.79
C PHE A 2 -5.54 -20.26 2.54
N VAL A 3 -5.98 -19.26 1.78
CA VAL A 3 -6.55 -18.01 2.26
C VAL A 3 -7.84 -17.72 1.50
N ARG A 4 -8.80 -17.09 2.17
CA ARG A 4 -10.01 -16.54 1.56
C ARG A 4 -10.00 -15.02 1.72
N ILE A 5 -10.39 -14.32 0.66
CA ILE A 5 -10.63 -12.88 0.68
C ILE A 5 -12.14 -12.73 0.43
N PRO A 6 -12.96 -12.40 1.44
CA PRO A 6 -14.42 -12.42 1.30
C PRO A 6 -14.96 -11.45 0.23
N ASP A 7 -14.23 -10.36 -0.05
CA ASP A 7 -14.56 -9.35 -1.07
C ASP A 7 -13.59 -9.39 -2.28
N SER A 8 -13.17 -10.59 -2.70
CA SER A 8 -12.02 -10.81 -3.61
C SER A 8 -12.12 -10.17 -4.99
N ASP A 9 -13.32 -9.87 -5.47
CA ASP A 9 -13.52 -9.66 -6.91
C ASP A 9 -13.34 -8.20 -7.30
N MET A 10 -13.60 -7.25 -6.40
CA MET A 10 -13.46 -5.82 -6.71
C MET A 10 -13.39 -4.93 -5.46
N LEU A 11 -12.23 -4.32 -5.23
CA LEU A 11 -12.08 -3.23 -4.24
C LEU A 11 -12.49 -1.89 -4.87
N GLN A 12 -13.52 -1.26 -4.33
CA GLN A 12 -13.97 0.05 -4.81
C GLN A 12 -13.31 1.19 -4.03
N PHE A 13 -12.43 1.92 -4.72
CA PHE A 13 -11.85 3.15 -4.19
C PHE A 13 -12.77 4.39 -4.34
N GLY A 14 -13.90 4.27 -5.05
CA GLY A 14 -14.83 5.39 -5.25
C GLY A 14 -14.16 6.58 -5.96
N ASP A 15 -14.69 7.78 -5.76
CA ASP A 15 -14.13 8.99 -6.36
C ASP A 15 -12.84 9.43 -5.63
N CYS A 16 -11.69 9.22 -6.28
CA CYS A 16 -10.40 9.69 -5.80
C CYS A 16 -10.12 11.10 -6.34
N TYR A 17 -10.47 12.14 -5.59
CA TYR A 17 -10.18 13.52 -5.97
C TYR A 17 -8.72 13.89 -5.71
N ILE A 18 -8.07 14.57 -6.66
CA ILE A 18 -6.80 15.23 -6.41
C ILE A 18 -7.10 16.41 -5.49
N ALA A 19 -6.65 16.35 -4.24
CA ALA A 19 -6.83 17.44 -3.29
C ALA A 19 -6.28 18.76 -3.89
N PRO A 20 -7.03 19.88 -3.81
CA PRO A 20 -6.56 21.16 -4.33
C PRO A 20 -5.24 21.55 -3.67
N LYS A 21 -4.32 22.11 -4.47
CA LYS A 21 -2.93 22.49 -4.11
C LYS A 21 -2.78 23.27 -2.79
N SER A 22 -3.84 23.90 -2.29
CA SER A 22 -3.84 24.68 -1.05
C SER A 22 -3.93 23.84 0.24
N ARG A 23 -4.14 22.51 0.17
CA ARG A 23 -4.16 21.61 1.35
C ARG A 23 -3.17 20.45 1.24
N MET A 24 -2.14 20.59 0.42
CA MET A 24 -1.38 19.47 -0.15
C MET A 24 -0.22 18.92 0.70
N HIS A 25 -0.09 19.30 1.98
CA HIS A 25 1.12 18.98 2.76
C HIS A 25 0.93 18.03 3.94
N MET A 26 -0.28 17.53 4.23
CA MET A 26 -0.49 16.69 5.42
C MET A 26 -1.04 15.27 5.17
N GLU A 27 -1.57 14.96 3.99
CA GLU A 27 -2.13 13.63 3.71
C GLU A 27 -1.29 12.89 2.65
N LYS A 28 -0.50 11.92 3.13
CA LYS A 28 0.39 11.06 2.31
C LYS A 28 -0.39 10.13 1.37
N TYR A 29 -1.66 9.88 1.67
CA TYR A 29 -2.53 8.92 0.97
C TYR A 29 -3.84 9.60 0.55
N ILE A 30 -4.27 9.38 -0.69
CA ILE A 30 -5.57 9.86 -1.22
C ILE A 30 -6.72 9.09 -0.55
N LYS A 31 -6.52 7.79 -0.37
CA LYS A 31 -7.51 6.88 0.21
C LYS A 31 -6.82 5.67 0.83
N THR A 32 -7.41 5.18 1.91
CA THR A 32 -7.06 3.91 2.54
C THR A 32 -8.29 3.01 2.55
N VAL A 33 -8.13 1.75 2.14
CA VAL A 33 -9.19 0.74 2.12
C VAL A 33 -8.75 -0.47 2.93
N PRO A 34 -9.48 -0.85 3.99
CA PRO A 34 -9.21 -2.10 4.71
C PRO A 34 -9.66 -3.29 3.86
N MET A 35 -8.86 -4.35 3.86
CA MET A 35 -9.16 -5.62 3.21
C MET A 35 -8.95 -6.75 4.22
N ARG A 36 -10.00 -7.55 4.42
CA ARG A 36 -9.98 -8.69 5.32
C ARG A 36 -9.44 -9.92 4.60
N ILE A 37 -8.63 -10.69 5.31
CA ILE A 37 -7.96 -11.89 4.84
C ILE A 37 -8.21 -12.99 5.87
N GLU A 38 -8.84 -14.08 5.46
CA GLU A 38 -9.23 -15.18 6.33
C GLU A 38 -8.35 -16.40 6.07
N SER A 39 -7.82 -17.02 7.13
CA SER A 39 -7.17 -18.32 7.00
C SER A 39 -8.23 -19.40 6.82
N VAL A 40 -8.10 -20.19 5.77
CA VAL A 40 -8.89 -21.42 5.60
C VAL A 40 -8.02 -22.67 5.81
N HIS A 41 -6.83 -22.48 6.37
CA HIS A 41 -5.86 -23.53 6.62
C HIS A 41 -5.69 -23.78 8.12
N HIS A 42 -5.35 -25.01 8.49
CA HIS A 42 -5.21 -25.44 9.89
C HIS A 42 -3.81 -25.21 10.47
N GLU A 43 -2.87 -24.71 9.66
CA GLU A 43 -1.52 -24.35 10.08
C GLU A 43 -1.29 -22.84 9.92
N PRO A 44 -0.41 -22.23 10.75
CA PRO A 44 -0.03 -20.83 10.59
C PRO A 44 0.55 -20.55 9.21
N LEU A 45 0.13 -19.44 8.60
CA LEU A 45 0.60 -19.01 7.29
C LEU A 45 1.44 -17.74 7.44
N LEU A 46 2.52 -17.66 6.68
CA LEU A 46 3.29 -16.42 6.53
C LEU A 46 2.90 -15.74 5.23
N LEU A 47 2.35 -14.53 5.32
CA LEU A 47 1.87 -13.77 4.17
C LEU A 47 2.81 -12.61 3.86
N ASN A 48 3.09 -12.44 2.56
CA ASN A 48 3.75 -11.26 1.99
C ASN A 48 2.85 -10.69 0.91
N ILE A 49 2.34 -9.48 1.11
CA ILE A 49 1.34 -8.86 0.25
C ILE A 49 1.96 -7.64 -0.40
N ARG A 50 2.04 -7.66 -1.74
CA ARG A 50 2.67 -6.60 -2.52
C ARG A 50 1.78 -6.20 -3.69
N SER A 51 1.80 -4.92 -4.03
CA SER A 51 1.18 -4.41 -5.24
C SER A 51 2.20 -4.35 -6.38
N ASN A 52 1.77 -4.73 -7.58
CA ASN A 52 2.53 -4.46 -8.81
C ASN A 52 2.46 -2.97 -9.24
N LEU A 53 1.59 -2.18 -8.60
CA LEU A 53 1.48 -0.73 -8.76
C LEU A 53 2.19 -0.01 -7.60
N ALA A 54 3.43 -0.40 -7.31
CA ALA A 54 4.19 0.08 -6.15
C ALA A 54 4.34 1.62 -6.08
N ASN A 55 4.26 2.31 -7.21
CA ASN A 55 4.32 3.79 -7.29
C ASN A 55 2.98 4.48 -7.02
N GLN A 56 1.91 3.69 -6.83
CA GLN A 56 0.54 4.17 -6.67
C GLN A 56 -0.13 3.58 -5.44
N ILE A 57 0.30 2.40 -4.99
CA ILE A 57 -0.33 1.63 -3.92
C ILE A 57 0.73 1.13 -2.95
N LEU A 58 0.52 1.41 -1.67
CA LEU A 58 1.23 0.78 -0.54
C LEU A 58 0.24 -0.05 0.27
N ILE A 59 0.73 -1.11 0.92
CA ILE A 59 -0.11 -2.01 1.71
C ILE A 59 0.53 -2.17 3.10
N PHE A 60 -0.27 -1.94 4.14
CA PHE A 60 0.16 -1.99 5.54
C PHE A 60 -0.59 -3.09 6.29
N SER A 61 0.03 -3.64 7.33
CA SER A 61 -0.57 -4.65 8.20
C SER A 61 -1.30 -4.04 9.40
N ASP A 62 -1.15 -2.73 9.64
CA ASP A 62 -1.71 -2.00 10.76
C ASP A 62 -2.49 -0.75 10.33
N GLU A 63 -3.46 -0.36 11.15
CA GLU A 63 -4.30 0.81 10.90
C GLU A 63 -3.52 2.13 10.96
N ALA A 64 -2.42 2.16 11.71
CA ALA A 64 -1.54 3.32 11.80
C ALA A 64 -0.62 3.50 10.57
N LEU A 65 -0.72 2.60 9.58
CA LEU A 65 0.00 2.66 8.30
C LEU A 65 1.52 2.74 8.49
N SER A 66 2.02 2.02 9.50
CA SER A 66 3.41 2.10 9.94
C SER A 66 4.21 0.85 9.55
N VAL A 67 3.58 -0.32 9.54
CA VAL A 67 4.18 -1.61 9.27
C VAL A 67 3.76 -2.10 7.89
N PRO A 68 4.69 -2.28 6.94
CA PRO A 68 4.38 -2.86 5.63
C PRO A 68 3.70 -4.22 5.77
N ALA A 69 2.87 -4.59 4.80
CA ALA A 69 2.23 -5.91 4.77
C ALA A 69 3.20 -7.04 4.36
N GLU A 70 4.34 -7.09 5.03
CA GLU A 70 5.39 -8.11 4.88
C GLU A 70 5.47 -8.95 6.15
N ASN A 71 5.69 -10.25 6.01
CA ASN A 71 5.82 -11.22 7.09
C ASN A 71 4.63 -11.23 8.07
N ILE A 72 3.40 -11.12 7.56
CA ILE A 72 2.19 -11.21 8.38
C ILE A 72 1.97 -12.69 8.75
N THR A 73 2.05 -12.99 10.05
CA THR A 73 1.69 -14.31 10.57
C THR A 73 0.18 -14.39 10.73
N LEU A 74 -0.46 -15.18 9.87
CA LEU A 74 -1.89 -15.47 9.93
C LEU A 74 -2.10 -16.80 10.65
N LEU A 75 -2.73 -16.74 11.82
CA LEU A 75 -3.02 -17.93 12.63
C LEU A 75 -4.14 -18.78 12.00
N PRO A 76 -4.21 -20.09 12.30
CA PRO A 76 -5.29 -20.95 11.85
C PRO A 76 -6.65 -20.40 12.25
N GLU A 77 -7.62 -20.46 11.33
CA GLU A 77 -9.02 -20.04 11.54
C GLU A 77 -9.20 -18.59 12.03
N CYS A 78 -8.15 -17.77 11.90
CA CYS A 78 -8.14 -16.36 12.26
C CYS A 78 -8.17 -15.49 11.00
N ASP A 79 -8.51 -14.22 11.20
CA ASP A 79 -8.49 -13.18 10.20
C ASP A 79 -7.40 -12.14 10.47
N ALA A 80 -6.93 -11.53 9.38
CA ALA A 80 -6.09 -10.35 9.40
C ALA A 80 -6.74 -9.26 8.55
N THR A 81 -6.52 -8.01 8.93
CA THR A 81 -6.91 -6.86 8.10
C THR A 81 -5.64 -6.19 7.61
N VAL A 82 -5.58 -5.95 6.31
CA VAL A 82 -4.53 -5.14 5.70
C VAL A 82 -5.11 -3.86 5.13
N TYR A 83 -4.31 -2.81 5.07
CA TYR A 83 -4.74 -1.48 4.68
C TYR A 83 -4.08 -1.12 3.35
N ILE A 84 -4.89 -1.01 2.30
CA ILE A 84 -4.44 -0.68 0.95
C ILE A 84 -4.55 0.83 0.77
N CYS A 85 -3.41 1.49 0.63
CA CYS A 85 -3.28 2.95 0.58
C CYS A 85 -2.92 3.42 -0.83
N MET A 86 -3.73 4.31 -1.39
CA MET A 86 -3.47 4.96 -2.66
C MET A 86 -2.63 6.23 -2.45
N LEU A 87 -1.49 6.31 -3.12
CA LEU A 87 -0.56 7.44 -3.04
C LEU A 87 -1.08 8.64 -3.82
N VAL A 88 -0.87 9.85 -3.28
CA VAL A 88 -1.13 11.11 -4.01
C VAL A 88 -0.20 11.19 -5.22
N PRO A 89 -0.70 11.54 -6.43
CA PRO A 89 0.17 11.66 -7.60
C PRO A 89 1.10 12.85 -7.38
N VAL A 90 2.40 12.59 -7.36
CA VAL A 90 3.39 13.66 -7.31
C VAL A 90 3.51 14.27 -8.71
N ALA A 91 3.38 15.59 -8.82
CA ALA A 91 3.61 16.28 -10.09
C ALA A 91 5.05 15.99 -10.56
N GLY A 92 5.19 15.32 -11.70
CA GLY A 92 6.51 15.06 -12.29
C GLY A 92 7.28 16.36 -12.51
N LYS A 93 8.57 16.39 -12.14
CA LYS A 93 9.47 17.45 -12.60
C LYS A 93 9.53 17.40 -14.12
N LYS A 94 9.19 18.51 -14.78
CA LYS A 94 9.27 18.68 -16.24
C LYS A 94 10.74 18.76 -16.69
N ASP A 95 11.49 17.69 -16.55
CA ASP A 95 12.82 17.60 -17.17
C ASP A 95 12.73 16.72 -18.42
N SER A 96 12.50 17.42 -19.54
CA SER A 96 12.83 17.13 -20.94
C SER A 96 12.64 15.71 -21.51
N LYS A 97 11.86 15.68 -22.60
CA LYS A 97 11.80 14.74 -23.74
C LYS A 97 10.82 13.57 -23.77
N PHE A 98 10.02 13.33 -22.74
CA PHE A 98 8.79 12.52 -22.92
C PHE A 98 7.63 13.16 -22.16
N ASN A 99 6.59 13.56 -22.90
CA ASN A 99 5.28 13.92 -22.35
C ASN A 99 4.64 12.64 -21.79
N ASN A 100 5.10 12.20 -20.62
CA ASN A 100 4.41 11.20 -19.82
C ASN A 100 4.16 11.84 -18.47
N VAL A 101 2.92 11.72 -17.99
CA VAL A 101 2.54 11.98 -16.60
C VAL A 101 3.26 10.90 -15.77
N GLY A 102 4.54 11.12 -15.51
CA GLY A 102 5.41 10.18 -14.81
C GLY A 102 5.31 10.41 -13.31
N PHE A 103 4.87 9.38 -12.58
CA PHE A 103 5.20 9.25 -11.16
C PHE A 103 6.73 9.30 -11.07
N GLY A 104 7.27 10.35 -10.44
CA GLY A 104 8.70 10.67 -10.47
C GLY A 104 9.59 9.48 -10.15
N SER A 105 10.78 9.45 -10.77
CA SER A 105 11.79 8.39 -10.67
C SER A 105 12.46 8.23 -9.29
N VAL A 106 11.92 8.87 -8.26
CA VAL A 106 12.20 8.59 -6.86
C VAL A 106 10.86 8.17 -6.28
N THR A 107 10.70 6.87 -6.03
CA THR A 107 9.43 6.35 -5.55
C THR A 107 9.27 6.76 -4.08
N LEU A 108 8.04 7.03 -3.64
CA LEU A 108 7.75 7.14 -2.20
C LEU A 108 8.18 5.88 -1.44
N TRP A 109 8.31 4.75 -2.14
CA TRP A 109 8.95 3.53 -1.66
C TRP A 109 10.45 3.72 -1.39
N ASP A 110 11.20 4.36 -2.29
CA ASP A 110 12.61 4.68 -2.08
C ASP A 110 12.80 5.68 -0.93
N GLU A 111 11.88 6.63 -0.75
CA GLU A 111 11.90 7.55 0.39
C GLU A 111 11.51 6.87 1.71
N TYR A 112 10.50 5.99 1.70
CA TYR A 112 10.13 5.18 2.84
C TYR A 112 11.29 4.26 3.25
N ASN A 113 11.96 3.61 2.29
CA ASN A 113 13.12 2.75 2.52
C ASN A 113 14.39 3.52 2.92
N LYS A 114 14.48 4.83 2.64
CA LYS A 114 15.58 5.69 3.13
C LYS A 114 15.43 6.04 4.62
N GLY A 115 14.21 6.06 5.16
CA GLY A 115 13.92 6.29 6.58
C GLY A 115 14.02 5.02 7.44
N VAL A 116 13.86 3.84 6.82
CA VAL A 116 14.16 2.55 7.45
C VAL A 116 15.67 2.34 7.35
N SER A 117 16.43 2.95 8.27
CA SER A 117 17.84 2.62 8.47
C SER A 117 17.94 1.11 8.62
N ARG A 118 18.58 0.45 7.64
CA ARG A 118 19.05 -0.92 7.79
C ARG A 118 20.16 -0.89 8.84
N GLU A 119 19.79 -0.90 10.11
CA GLU A 119 20.64 -1.51 11.14
C GLU A 119 20.55 -3.03 10.94
N LEU A 120 21.27 -3.47 9.92
CA LEU A 120 21.77 -4.83 9.81
C LEU A 120 23.07 -4.87 10.63
N VAL A 121 22.98 -5.20 11.92
CA VAL A 121 23.90 -6.10 12.66
C VAL A 121 23.13 -6.73 13.81
#